data_AF-A0A2M6Y6H0-F1
#
_entry.id   AF-A0A2M6Y6H0-F1
#
_cell.length_a   1.000
_cell.length_b   1.000
_cell.length_c   1.000
_cell.angle_alpha   90.00
_cell.angle_beta   90.00
_cell.angle_gamma   90.00
#
_symmetry.space_group_name_H-M   'P 1'
#
loop_
_entity.id
_entity.type
_entity.pdbx_description
1 polymer ?
#
loop_
_entity_poly.entity_id
_entity_poly.type
_entity_poly.pdbx_seq_one_letter_code
_entity_poly.pdbx_strand_id
1 'polypeptide(L)'
;MDKNFFSAQSFTAEELEKLRKSAEKYLAISGKNREPEVKFHFTYMALIKIGIYLIAREGYRVKSRPGHHQMMIEELGELLKSEDVVNTVT
;
A
#
# COMPACT_ATOMS: atom_id res chain seq x y z
N MET A 1 -0.31 -0.32 14.41
CA MET A 1 0.96 -0.19 13.67
C MET A 1 2.20 -0.52 14.50
N ASP A 2 2.81 -1.65 14.14
CA ASP A 2 4.10 -2.14 14.65
C ASP A 2 5.26 -1.13 14.42
N LYS A 3 5.93 -0.74 15.50
CA LYS A 3 7.08 0.19 15.47
C LYS A 3 8.29 -0.35 14.71
N ASN A 4 8.40 -1.65 14.47
CA ASN A 4 9.46 -2.24 13.66
C ASN A 4 9.34 -1.85 12.17
N PHE A 5 8.11 -1.63 11.71
CA PHE A 5 7.76 -1.37 10.31
C PHE A 5 7.25 0.06 10.07
N PHE A 6 6.73 0.72 11.09
CA PHE A 6 6.14 2.06 10.97
C PHE A 6 6.83 3.08 11.89
N SER A 7 6.85 4.33 11.47
CA SER A 7 7.28 5.48 12.27
C SER A 7 6.30 6.62 12.11
N ALA A 8 5.96 7.30 13.21
CA ALA A 8 5.13 8.50 13.14
C ALA A 8 5.80 9.56 12.23
N GLN A 9 5.03 10.11 11.31
CA GLN A 9 5.45 11.17 10.41
C GLN A 9 4.21 11.89 9.89
N SER A 10 4.20 13.22 9.98
CA SER A 10 3.20 14.05 9.34
C SER A 10 3.50 14.21 7.85
N PHE A 11 2.46 14.23 7.03
CA PHE A 11 2.56 14.46 5.58
C PHE A 11 1.70 15.65 5.20
N THR A 12 2.17 16.48 4.27
CA THR A 12 1.36 17.55 3.71
C THR A 12 0.33 16.99 2.72
N ALA A 13 -0.69 17.78 2.38
CA ALA A 13 -1.67 17.40 1.36
C ALA A 13 -1.00 17.13 0.01
N GLU A 14 0.02 17.90 -0.36
CA GLU A 14 0.79 17.71 -1.61
C GLU A 14 1.60 16.41 -1.60
N GLU A 15 2.17 16.04 -0.45
CA GLU A 15 2.89 14.77 -0.30
C GLU A 15 1.94 13.57 -0.41
N LEU A 16 0.79 13.65 0.26
CA LEU A 16 -0.26 12.63 0.15
C LEU A 16 -0.78 12.50 -1.28
N GLU A 17 -0.96 13.62 -1.98
CA GLU A 17 -1.41 13.62 -3.37
C GLU A 17 -0.38 12.99 -4.31
N LYS A 18 0.92 13.19 -4.07
CA LYS A 18 1.98 12.50 -4.83
C LYS A 18 1.91 10.98 -4.65
N LEU A 19 1.66 10.51 -3.42
CA LEU A 19 1.52 9.07 -3.14
C LEU A 19 0.28 8.50 -3.85
N ARG A 20 -0.85 9.21 -3.78
CA ARG A 20 -2.11 8.86 -4.45
C ARG A 20 -1.92 8.74 -5.96
N LYS A 21 -1.36 9.78 -6.61
CA LYS A 21 -1.06 9.78 -8.05
C LYS A 21 -0.09 8.67 -8.45
N SER A 22 0.86 8.31 -7.58
CA SER A 22 1.77 7.20 -7.84
C SER A 22 1.03 5.87 -7.93
N ALA A 23 0.08 5.62 -7.02
CA ALA A 23 -0.76 4.43 -7.05
C ALA A 23 -1.64 4.39 -8.32
N GLU A 24 -2.32 5.50 -8.65
CA GLU A 24 -3.17 5.61 -9.84
C GLU A 24 -2.41 5.31 -11.13
N LYS A 25 -1.17 5.82 -11.24
CA LYS A 25 -0.31 5.55 -12.41
C LYS A 25 -0.09 4.05 -12.61
N TYR A 26 0.13 3.30 -11.53
CA TYR A 26 0.39 1.86 -11.62
C TYR A 26 -0.88 1.07 -11.99
N LEU A 27 -2.04 1.43 -11.45
CA LEU A 27 -3.33 0.88 -11.88
C LEU A 27 -3.60 1.18 -13.37
N ALA A 28 -3.29 2.40 -13.82
CA ALA A 28 -3.46 2.77 -15.22
C ALA A 28 -2.54 1.96 -16.15
N ILE A 29 -1.33 1.60 -15.71
CA ILE A 29 -0.42 0.73 -16.47
C ILE A 29 -0.98 -0.69 -16.51
N SER A 30 -1.43 -1.25 -15.38
CA SER A 30 -1.98 -2.62 -15.37
C SER A 30 -3.22 -2.73 -16.27
N GLY A 31 -4.13 -1.75 -16.24
CA GLY A 31 -5.34 -1.75 -17.06
C GLY A 31 -5.11 -1.67 -18.58
N LYS A 32 -3.97 -1.09 -19.02
CA LYS A 32 -3.64 -0.94 -20.45
C LYS A 32 -2.87 -2.12 -21.04
N ASN A 33 -2.24 -2.94 -20.21
CA ASN A 33 -1.42 -4.06 -20.67
C ASN A 33 -2.28 -5.31 -20.89
N ARG A 34 -1.88 -6.17 -21.83
CA ARG A 34 -2.54 -7.45 -22.10
C ARG A 34 -1.81 -8.64 -21.49
N GLU A 35 -0.49 -8.52 -21.35
CA GLU A 35 0.38 -9.53 -20.76
C GLU A 35 0.03 -9.78 -19.28
N PRO A 36 -0.42 -10.99 -18.89
CA PRO A 36 -0.78 -11.31 -17.52
C PRO A 36 0.31 -10.99 -16.48
N GLU A 37 1.57 -11.26 -16.79
CA GLU A 37 2.68 -11.00 -15.85
C GLU A 37 2.82 -9.50 -15.56
N VAL A 38 2.68 -8.66 -16.60
CA VAL A 38 2.70 -7.20 -16.47
C VAL A 38 1.48 -6.71 -15.70
N LYS A 39 0.29 -7.23 -15.99
CA LYS A 39 -0.93 -6.90 -15.23
C LYS A 39 -0.76 -7.20 -13.75
N PHE A 40 -0.28 -8.40 -13.42
CA PHE A 40 -0.08 -8.82 -12.04
C PHE A 40 0.92 -7.93 -11.32
N HIS A 41 2.11 -7.74 -11.91
CA HIS A 41 3.18 -6.93 -11.32
C HIS A 41 2.70 -5.49 -11.02
N PHE A 42 2.08 -4.83 -11.99
CA PHE A 42 1.64 -3.44 -11.81
C PHE A 42 0.44 -3.32 -10.88
N THR A 43 -0.46 -4.30 -10.85
CA THR A 43 -1.58 -4.34 -9.89
C THR A 43 -1.08 -4.54 -8.46
N TYR A 44 -0.15 -5.47 -8.26
CA TYR A 44 0.48 -5.70 -6.96
C TYR A 44 1.21 -4.43 -6.47
N MET A 45 2.02 -3.81 -7.34
CA MET A 45 2.71 -2.56 -6.99
C MET A 45 1.75 -1.39 -6.74
N ALA A 46 0.62 -1.34 -7.43
CA ALA A 46 -0.43 -0.37 -7.12
C ALA A 46 -1.02 -0.59 -5.73
N LEU A 47 -1.35 -1.84 -5.36
CA LEU A 47 -1.83 -2.19 -4.03
C LEU A 47 -0.86 -1.73 -2.93
N ILE A 48 0.44 -2.01 -3.10
CA ILE A 48 1.48 -1.55 -2.18
C ILE A 48 1.48 -0.02 -2.05
N LYS A 49 1.36 0.71 -3.15
CA LYS A 49 1.33 2.18 -3.15
C LYS A 49 0.05 2.75 -2.52
N ILE A 50 -1.08 2.09 -2.67
CA ILE A 50 -2.32 2.41 -1.97
C ILE A 50 -2.10 2.26 -0.46
N GLY A 51 -1.46 1.18 -0.02
CA GLY A 51 -1.04 0.97 1.36
C GLY A 51 -0.21 2.11 1.90
N ILE A 52 0.87 2.48 1.21
CA ILE A 52 1.71 3.61 1.62
C ILE A 52 0.90 4.90 1.75
N TYR A 53 0.00 5.18 0.80
CA TYR A 53 -0.86 6.37 0.85
C TYR A 53 -1.81 6.35 2.06
N LEU A 54 -2.52 5.25 2.30
CA LEU A 54 -3.46 5.15 3.42
C LEU A 54 -2.73 5.21 4.77
N ILE A 55 -1.61 4.51 4.90
CA ILE A 55 -0.78 4.55 6.12
C ILE A 55 -0.21 5.96 6.36
N ALA A 56 0.22 6.66 5.31
CA ALA A 56 0.66 8.06 5.39
C ALA A 56 -0.47 8.99 5.83
N ARG A 57 -1.71 8.76 5.36
CA ARG A 57 -2.89 9.52 5.81
C ARG A 57 -3.18 9.35 7.29
N GLU A 58 -2.90 8.18 7.85
CA GLU A 58 -2.99 7.92 9.29
C GLU A 58 -1.81 8.49 10.10
N GLY A 59 -0.87 9.19 9.46
CA GLY A 59 0.27 9.84 10.13
C GLY A 59 1.47 8.92 10.35
N TYR A 60 1.62 7.88 9.53
CA TYR A 60 2.72 6.92 9.63
C TYR A 60 3.51 6.79 8.32
N ARG A 61 4.82 6.66 8.45
CA ARG A 61 5.72 6.28 7.37
C ARG A 61 6.09 4.81 7.49
N VAL A 62 6.06 4.10 6.36
CA VAL A 62 6.56 2.72 6.24
C VAL A 62 8.08 2.70 6.14
N LYS A 63 8.72 1.83 6.91
CA LYS A 63 10.16 1.55 6.87
C LYS A 63 10.44 0.47 5.84
N SER A 64 11.34 0.73 4.90
CA SER A 64 11.76 -0.25 3.90
C SER A 64 12.66 -1.31 4.54
N ARG A 65 12.04 -2.38 5.05
CA ARG A 65 12.70 -3.51 5.73
C ARG A 65 12.12 -4.83 5.21
N PRO A 66 12.86 -5.96 5.25
CA PRO A 66 12.29 -7.26 4.90
C PRO A 66 10.96 -7.51 5.63
N GLY A 67 9.93 -7.95 4.90
CA GLY A 67 8.57 -8.15 5.44
C GLY A 67 7.64 -6.94 5.37
N HIS A 68 8.12 -5.73 5.02
CA HIS A 68 7.28 -4.52 5.01
C HIS A 68 6.07 -4.60 4.08
N HIS A 69 6.16 -5.33 2.94
CA HIS A 69 5.00 -5.53 2.06
C HIS A 69 3.88 -6.32 2.73
N GLN A 70 4.23 -7.41 3.44
CA GLN A 70 3.26 -8.22 4.18
C GLN A 70 2.57 -7.38 5.25
N MET A 71 3.34 -6.69 6.08
CA MET A 71 2.80 -5.82 7.13
C MET A 71 1.90 -4.71 6.57
N MET A 72 2.26 -4.13 5.42
CA MET A 72 1.39 -3.15 4.77
C MET A 72 0.06 -3.75 4.31
N ILE A 73 0.06 -4.99 3.81
CA ILE A 73 -1.15 -5.68 3.36
C ILE A 73 -2.04 -6.04 4.55
N GLU A 74 -1.46 -6.51 5.66
CA GLU A 74 -2.19 -6.79 6.91
C GLU A 74 -2.87 -5.52 7.45
N GLU A 75 -2.12 -4.43 7.59
CA GLU A 75 -2.66 -3.13 8.06
C GLU A 75 -3.68 -2.54 7.07
N LEU A 76 -3.50 -2.75 5.76
CA LEU A 76 -4.52 -2.41 4.77
C LEU A 76 -5.82 -3.20 4.99
N GLY A 77 -5.73 -4.48 5.30
CA GLY A 77 -6.88 -5.33 5.62
C GLY A 77 -7.66 -4.78 6.80
N GLU A 78 -6.96 -4.37 7.86
CA GLU A 78 -7.56 -3.72 9.03
C GLU A 78 -8.21 -2.38 8.68
N LEU A 79 -7.49 -1.48 7.98
CA LEU A 79 -7.99 -0.16 7.60
C LEU A 79 -9.23 -0.21 6.69
N LEU A 80 -9.27 -1.20 5.79
CA LEU A 80 -10.37 -1.39 4.85
C LEU A 80 -11.48 -2.29 5.41
N LYS A 81 -11.33 -2.82 6.65
CA LYS A 81 -12.26 -3.76 7.28
C LYS A 81 -12.56 -4.97 6.39
N SER A 82 -11.54 -5.49 5.71
CA SER A 82 -11.68 -6.63 4.80
C SER A 82 -11.40 -7.93 5.56
N GLU A 83 -12.45 -8.70 5.83
CA GLU A 83 -12.35 -9.99 6.55
C GLU A 83 -11.54 -11.05 5.79
N ASP A 84 -11.45 -10.94 4.46
CA ASP A 84 -10.68 -11.85 3.59
C ASP A 84 -9.16 -11.77 3.82
N VAL A 85 -8.67 -10.65 4.38
CA VAL A 85 -7.24 -10.41 4.64
C VAL A 85 -6.90 -10.63 6.11
N VAL A 86 -7.80 -10.22 7.02
CA VAL A 86 -7.56 -10.23 8.48
C VAL A 86 -7.53 -11.66 9.06
N ASN A 87 -8.16 -12.63 8.41
CA ASN A 87 -8.33 -13.99 8.95
C ASN A 87 -7.28 -15.03 8.49
N THR A 88 -6.19 -14.63 7.84
CA THR A 88 -5.29 -15.61 7.17
C THR A 88 -4.17 -16.19 8.04
N VAL A 89 -4.06 -15.83 9.32
CA VAL A 89 -3.10 -16.46 10.24
C VAL A 89 -3.75 -16.64 11.62
N THR A 90 -4.31 -17.82 11.86
CA THR A 90 -4.54 -18.35 13.22
C THR A 90 -3.97 -19.76 13.30
#